data_AF-A0A423WW54-F1
#
_entry.id   AF-A0A423WW54-F1
#
_cell.length_a   1.000
_cell.length_b   1.000
_cell.length_c   1.000
_cell.angle_alpha   90.00
_cell.angle_beta   90.00
_cell.angle_gamma   90.00
#
_symmetry.space_group_name_H-M   'P 1'
#
loop_
_entity.id
_entity.type
_entity.pdbx_description
1 polymer ?
#
loop_
_entity_poly.entity_id
_entity_poly.type
_entity_poly.pdbx_seq_one_letter_code
_entity_poly.pdbx_strand_id
1 'polypeptide(L)'
;MSPIRDTLIQTANSYIAGFNTHTAEGTNEEYQAFVGPGFKLVRHQIGLAKGEDMLVDEVSRKVMLHLTSNGETDFGPYANEYMIVLKMTYDGTQIKEIVEFIDSAATRDIVASLLQHIKPE
;
A
#
# COMPACT_ATOMS: atom_id res chain seq x y z
N MET A 1 -15.26 -10.09 20.44
CA MET A 1 -13.98 -9.54 19.95
C MET A 1 -13.66 -8.27 20.74
N SER A 2 -12.38 -7.93 20.87
CA SER A 2 -11.95 -6.72 21.57
C SER A 2 -12.36 -5.48 20.75
N PRO A 3 -13.02 -4.46 21.33
CA PRO A 3 -13.45 -3.28 20.58
C PRO A 3 -12.33 -2.59 19.82
N ILE A 4 -11.10 -2.60 20.37
CA ILE A 4 -9.95 -2.01 19.69
C ILE A 4 -9.54 -2.83 18.47
N ARG A 5 -9.65 -4.16 18.50
CA ARG A 5 -9.31 -5.03 17.37
C ARG A 5 -10.17 -4.70 16.15
N ASP A 6 -11.47 -4.55 16.35
CA ASP A 6 -12.41 -4.29 15.26
C ASP A 6 -12.12 -2.92 14.63
N THR A 7 -11.81 -1.90 15.44
CA THR A 7 -11.36 -0.59 14.96
C THR A 7 -10.06 -0.70 14.14
N LEU A 8 -9.05 -1.44 14.63
CA LEU A 8 -7.79 -1.61 13.89
C LEU A 8 -8.01 -2.30 12.54
N ILE A 9 -8.86 -3.34 12.50
CA ILE A 9 -9.23 -4.03 11.26
C ILE A 9 -9.99 -3.11 10.32
N GLN A 10 -10.92 -2.30 10.83
CA GLN A 10 -11.68 -1.35 10.03
C GLN A 10 -10.75 -0.32 9.38
N THR A 11 -9.85 0.29 10.16
CA THR A 11 -8.88 1.26 9.66
C THR A 11 -7.94 0.64 8.61
N ALA A 12 -7.47 -0.60 8.83
CA ALA A 12 -6.63 -1.30 7.87
C ALA A 12 -7.36 -1.63 6.55
N ASN A 13 -8.63 -2.04 6.63
CA ASN A 13 -9.45 -2.25 5.43
C ASN A 13 -9.69 -0.94 4.67
N SER A 14 -9.92 0.18 5.37
CA SER A 14 -10.02 1.49 4.74
C SER A 14 -8.74 1.89 4.02
N TYR A 15 -7.55 1.54 4.56
CA TYR A 15 -6.28 1.75 3.86
C TYR A 15 -6.18 0.91 2.58
N ILE A 16 -6.56 -0.37 2.60
CA ILE A 16 -6.54 -1.24 1.41
C ILE A 16 -7.53 -0.71 0.35
N ALA A 17 -8.75 -0.34 0.75
CA ALA A 17 -9.77 0.17 -0.15
C ALA A 17 -9.40 1.56 -0.73
N GLY A 18 -8.76 2.39 0.09
CA GLY A 18 -8.30 3.72 -0.26
C GLY A 18 -6.87 3.74 -0.81
N PHE A 19 -6.25 2.60 -1.06
CA PHE A 19 -4.88 2.54 -1.59
C PHE A 19 -4.81 3.37 -2.89
N ASN A 20 -3.84 4.27 -3.01
CA ASN A 20 -3.68 5.31 -4.05
C ASN A 20 -4.64 6.52 -4.03
N THR A 21 -5.62 6.57 -3.12
CA THR A 21 -6.59 7.68 -3.01
C THR A 21 -6.63 8.33 -1.63
N HIS A 22 -6.24 7.60 -0.59
CA HIS A 22 -6.22 8.00 0.82
C HIS A 22 -4.87 7.67 1.45
N THR A 23 -3.79 7.95 0.72
CA THR A 23 -2.50 8.12 1.35
C THR A 23 -2.66 9.09 2.51
N ALA A 24 -2.31 8.63 3.72
CA ALA A 24 -2.63 9.28 4.99
C ALA A 24 -2.69 10.81 4.85
N GLU A 25 -3.88 11.39 4.98
CA GLU A 25 -4.06 12.83 5.12
C GLU A 25 -3.26 13.25 6.37
N GLY A 26 -2.06 13.78 6.14
CA GLY A 26 -1.14 14.13 7.21
C GLY A 26 0.32 14.13 6.78
N THR A 27 0.77 15.30 6.30
CA THR A 27 2.13 15.86 6.34
C THR A 27 3.26 15.36 5.44
N ASN A 28 3.20 14.20 4.78
CA ASN A 28 4.32 13.78 3.92
C ASN A 28 4.08 14.11 2.43
N GLU A 29 4.07 15.41 2.11
CA GLU A 29 4.02 15.93 0.73
C GLU A 29 5.10 15.29 -0.15
N GLU A 30 6.28 15.01 0.41
CA GLU A 30 7.38 14.35 -0.29
C GLU A 30 7.04 12.89 -0.62
N TYR A 31 6.43 12.16 0.31
CA TYR A 31 5.91 10.81 0.03
C TYR A 31 4.86 10.87 -1.09
N GLN A 32 3.89 11.78 -1.02
CA GLN A 32 2.88 11.95 -2.06
C GLN A 32 3.46 12.30 -3.43
N ALA A 33 4.43 13.20 -3.47
CA ALA A 33 5.11 13.56 -4.70
C ALA A 33 5.92 12.39 -5.27
N PHE A 34 6.48 11.53 -4.42
CA PHE A 34 7.29 10.38 -4.83
C PHE A 34 6.44 9.19 -5.29
N VAL A 35 5.47 8.74 -4.47
CA VAL A 35 4.65 7.55 -4.79
C VAL A 35 3.45 7.88 -5.69
N GLY A 36 2.84 9.06 -5.56
CA GLY A 36 1.61 9.43 -6.26
C GLY A 36 1.66 9.31 -7.79
N PRO A 37 2.71 9.80 -8.49
CA PRO A 37 2.82 9.64 -9.93
C PRO A 37 2.95 8.18 -10.38
N GLY A 38 3.73 7.36 -9.65
CA GLY A 38 3.95 5.95 -9.99
C GLY A 38 2.68 5.11 -9.83
N PHE A 39 1.95 5.28 -8.73
CA PHE A 39 0.71 4.53 -8.51
C PHE A 39 -0.45 4.99 -9.40
N LYS A 40 -0.49 6.24 -9.85
CA LYS A 40 -1.48 6.71 -10.84
C LYS A 40 -1.30 6.05 -12.22
N LEU A 41 -0.10 5.58 -12.54
CA LEU A 41 0.18 4.86 -13.77
C LEU A 41 -0.32 3.42 -13.75
N VAL A 42 -0.68 2.90 -12.57
CA VAL A 42 -1.10 1.53 -12.39
C VAL A 42 -2.61 1.48 -12.13
N ARG A 43 -3.34 0.92 -13.09
CA ARG A 43 -4.76 0.57 -12.96
C ARG A 43 -4.85 -0.82 -12.33
N HIS A 44 -4.82 -0.89 -11.00
CA HIS A 44 -4.80 -2.16 -10.27
C HIS A 44 -5.83 -2.26 -9.16
N GLN A 45 -6.02 -3.49 -8.69
CA GLN A 45 -6.58 -3.77 -7.37
C GLN A 45 -5.44 -4.21 -6.44
N ILE A 46 -5.50 -3.81 -5.18
CA ILE A 46 -4.66 -4.37 -4.12
C ILE A 46 -5.57 -5.10 -3.14
N GLY A 47 -5.07 -6.19 -2.56
CA GLY A 47 -5.80 -6.95 -1.55
C GLY A 47 -4.85 -7.84 -0.77
N LEU A 48 -5.38 -8.48 0.27
CA LEU A 48 -4.64 -9.51 1.00
C LEU A 48 -4.21 -10.61 0.04
N ALA A 49 -2.99 -11.10 0.24
CA ALA A 49 -2.53 -12.30 -0.44
C ALA A 49 -3.50 -13.46 -0.15
N LYS A 50 -3.64 -14.37 -1.12
CA LYS A 50 -4.65 -15.42 -1.06
C LYS A 50 -4.45 -16.32 0.16
N GLY A 51 -5.45 -16.35 1.03
CA GLY A 51 -5.45 -17.20 2.22
C GLY A 51 -4.75 -16.58 3.43
N GLU A 52 -4.27 -15.35 3.32
CA GLU A 52 -3.67 -14.61 4.43
C GLU A 52 -4.71 -13.80 5.19
N ASP A 53 -4.51 -13.71 6.50
CA ASP A 53 -5.27 -12.86 7.40
C ASP A 53 -4.46 -11.63 7.81
N MET A 54 -5.15 -10.61 8.31
CA MET A 54 -4.48 -9.48 8.96
C MET A 54 -3.87 -9.93 10.29
N LEU A 55 -2.59 -9.62 10.50
CA LEU A 55 -1.94 -9.83 11.79
C LEU A 55 -2.10 -8.59 12.66
N VAL A 56 -2.93 -8.68 13.69
CA VAL A 56 -3.28 -7.55 14.57
C VAL A 56 -2.57 -7.69 15.91
N ASP A 57 -1.69 -6.74 16.22
CA ASP A 57 -1.13 -6.52 17.54
C ASP A 57 -1.92 -5.40 18.23
N GLU A 58 -2.87 -5.82 19.07
CA GLU A 58 -3.69 -4.90 19.84
C GLU A 58 -2.82 -4.06 20.77
N VAL A 59 -1.87 -4.63 21.50
CA VAL A 59 -1.08 -3.92 22.52
C VAL A 59 -0.31 -2.76 21.91
N SER A 60 0.37 -2.99 20.79
CA SER A 60 1.19 -1.96 20.15
C SER A 60 0.47 -1.15 19.06
N ARG A 61 -0.83 -1.41 18.84
CA ARG A 61 -1.69 -0.75 17.84
C ARG A 61 -1.13 -0.87 16.43
N LYS A 62 -0.78 -2.10 16.06
CA LYS A 62 -0.23 -2.40 14.73
C LYS A 62 -1.08 -3.42 14.00
N VAL A 63 -1.18 -3.23 12.69
CA VAL A 63 -1.71 -4.23 11.77
C VAL A 63 -0.64 -4.50 10.71
N MET A 64 -0.23 -5.75 10.58
CA MET A 64 0.63 -6.21 9.50
C MET A 64 -0.23 -6.85 8.41
N LEU A 65 0.08 -6.48 7.18
CA LEU A 65 -0.64 -6.85 5.98
C LEU A 65 0.34 -7.48 5.00
N HIS A 66 0.02 -8.69 4.54
CA HIS A 66 0.62 -9.26 3.35
C HIS A 66 -0.32 -9.00 2.18
N LEU A 67 0.08 -8.09 1.28
CA LEU A 67 -0.74 -7.64 0.17
C LEU A 67 -0.13 -8.07 -1.16
N THR A 68 -1.00 -8.29 -2.13
CA THR A 68 -0.63 -8.43 -3.54
C THR A 68 -1.41 -7.43 -4.37
N SER A 69 -0.78 -6.93 -5.43
CA SER A 69 -1.43 -6.13 -6.45
C SER A 69 -1.29 -6.81 -7.81
N ASN A 70 -2.35 -6.70 -8.61
CA ASN A 70 -2.34 -7.06 -10.02
C ASN A 70 -3.09 -5.99 -10.78
N GLY A 71 -2.52 -5.52 -11.89
CA GLY A 71 -3.14 -4.52 -12.73
C GLY A 71 -2.38 -4.28 -14.01
N GLU A 72 -2.71 -3.17 -14.65
CA GLU A 72 -2.09 -2.78 -15.91
C GLU A 72 -1.56 -1.35 -15.85
N THR A 73 -0.47 -1.13 -16.56
CA THR A 73 0.09 0.20 -16.84
C THR A 73 0.03 0.47 -18.34
N ASP A 74 0.25 1.71 -18.75
CA ASP A 74 0.43 2.04 -20.17
C ASP A 74 1.67 1.35 -20.79
N PHE A 75 2.54 0.74 -19.97
CA PHE A 75 3.80 0.10 -20.35
C PHE A 75 3.76 -1.44 -20.20
N GLY A 76 2.59 -2.01 -19.91
CA GLY A 76 2.40 -3.46 -19.72
C GLY A 76 1.82 -3.84 -18.36
N PRO A 77 1.67 -5.16 -18.10
CA PRO A 77 1.08 -5.67 -16.86
C PRO A 77 1.96 -5.32 -15.65
N TYR A 78 1.32 -5.09 -14.51
CA TYR A 78 1.95 -4.92 -13.22
C TYR A 78 1.45 -5.97 -12.24
N ALA A 79 2.38 -6.62 -11.57
CA ALA A 79 2.10 -7.41 -10.39
C ALA A 79 3.17 -7.11 -9.34
N ASN A 80 2.76 -7.00 -8.09
CA ASN A 80 3.69 -6.75 -6.99
C ASN A 80 3.16 -7.35 -5.68
N GLU A 81 4.08 -7.49 -4.73
CA GLU A 81 3.84 -8.05 -3.41
C GLU A 81 4.40 -7.10 -2.34
N TYR A 82 3.66 -6.96 -1.24
CA TYR A 82 3.97 -5.99 -0.19
C TYR A 82 3.80 -6.63 1.18
N MET A 83 4.72 -6.29 2.08
CA MET A 83 4.55 -6.45 3.51
C MET A 83 4.45 -5.06 4.13
N ILE A 84 3.29 -4.72 4.68
CA ILE A 84 3.03 -3.38 5.23
C ILE A 84 2.70 -3.49 6.70
N VAL A 85 3.34 -2.66 7.52
CA VAL A 85 2.98 -2.46 8.92
C VAL A 85 2.34 -1.09 9.08
N LEU A 86 1.04 -1.09 9.39
CA LEU A 86 0.30 0.09 9.77
C LEU A 86 0.42 0.28 11.28
N LYS A 87 0.99 1.40 11.73
CA LYS A 87 0.95 1.79 13.14
C LYS A 87 -0.13 2.83 13.32
N MET A 88 -1.03 2.59 14.26
CA MET A 88 -2.21 3.42 14.47
C MET A 88 -2.07 4.28 15.73
N THR A 89 -2.97 5.25 15.85
CA THR A 89 -3.21 6.00 17.09
C THR A 89 -3.68 5.06 18.21
N TYR A 90 -3.65 5.54 19.46
CA TYR A 90 -4.03 4.72 20.61
C TYR A 90 -5.49 4.21 20.55
N ASP A 91 -6.40 5.00 19.97
CA ASP A 91 -7.79 4.65 19.72
C ASP A 91 -8.00 3.81 18.44
N GLY A 92 -6.94 3.64 17.64
CA GLY A 92 -6.95 2.83 16.42
C GLY A 92 -7.64 3.47 15.21
N THR A 93 -8.12 4.71 15.32
CA THR A 93 -8.97 5.35 14.29
C THR A 93 -8.16 5.95 13.13
N GLN A 94 -6.86 6.20 13.34
CA GLN A 94 -5.98 6.83 12.35
C GLN A 94 -4.65 6.08 12.25
N ILE A 95 -4.07 6.08 11.05
CA ILE A 95 -2.71 5.58 10.79
C ILE A 95 -1.73 6.73 11.00
N LYS A 96 -0.72 6.54 11.86
CA LYS A 96 0.31 7.54 12.15
C LYS A 96 1.66 7.23 11.50
N GLU A 97 1.88 5.97 11.11
CA GLU A 97 3.12 5.53 10.47
C GLU A 97 2.81 4.32 9.59
N ILE A 98 3.45 4.28 8.43
CA ILE A 98 3.39 3.18 7.48
C ILE A 98 4.83 2.72 7.25
N VAL A 99 5.10 1.44 7.46
CA VAL A 99 6.37 0.82 7.09
C VAL A 99 6.09 -0.17 5.97
N GLU A 100 6.67 0.06 4.80
CA GLU A 100 6.42 -0.75 3.60
C GLU A 100 7.70 -1.51 3.22
N PHE A 101 7.54 -2.80 3.00
CA PHE A 101 8.50 -3.62 2.29
C PHE A 101 7.85 -4.05 0.99
N ILE A 102 8.48 -3.71 -0.13
CA ILE A 102 7.94 -3.87 -1.47
C ILE A 102 8.86 -4.83 -2.23
N ASP A 103 8.33 -5.72 -3.07
CA ASP A 103 9.17 -6.43 -4.03
C ASP A 103 9.79 -5.43 -5.02
N SER A 104 11.04 -5.11 -4.75
CA SER A 104 11.82 -4.16 -5.54
C SER A 104 12.06 -4.64 -6.98
N ALA A 105 11.97 -5.94 -7.26
CA ALA A 105 12.12 -6.46 -8.61
C ALA A 105 10.98 -5.98 -9.51
N ALA A 106 9.73 -6.04 -9.02
CA ALA A 106 8.56 -5.53 -9.73
C ALA A 106 8.68 -4.03 -10.03
N THR A 107 9.15 -3.24 -9.06
CA THR A 107 9.39 -1.80 -9.25
C THR A 107 10.47 -1.54 -10.30
N ARG A 108 11.59 -2.26 -10.23
CA ARG A 108 12.69 -2.14 -11.20
C ARG A 108 12.21 -2.45 -12.62
N ASP A 109 11.41 -3.50 -12.77
CA ASP A 109 10.97 -3.98 -14.07
C ASP A 109 9.99 -2.98 -14.72
N ILE A 110 9.10 -2.34 -13.94
CA ILE A 110 8.29 -1.21 -14.43
C ILE A 110 9.16 -0.02 -14.84
N VAL A 111 10.15 0.36 -14.02
CA VAL A 111 11.03 1.50 -14.33
C VAL A 111 11.80 1.24 -15.64
N ALA A 112 12.27 0.02 -15.85
CA ALA A 112 12.92 -0.37 -17.09
C ALA A 112 11.96 -0.25 -18.28
N SER A 113 10.71 -0.71 -18.15
CA SER A 113 9.68 -0.57 -19.18
C SER A 113 9.34 0.89 -19.48
N LEU A 114 9.21 1.73 -18.44
CA LEU A 114 8.97 3.17 -18.58
C LEU A 114 10.09 3.84 -19.38
N LEU A 115 11.35 3.60 -19.02
CA LEU A 115 12.51 4.19 -19.70
C LEU A 115 12.64 3.76 -21.17
N GLN A 116 12.13 2.58 -21.55
CA GLN A 116 12.11 2.16 -22.96
C GLN A 116 11.06 2.90 -23.79
N HIS A 117 9.98 3.37 -23.16
CA HIS A 117 8.90 4.10 -23.82
C HIS A 117 9.10 5.62 -23.80
N ILE A 118 9.90 6.14 -22.87
CA ILE A 118 10.43 7.51 -22.90
C ILE A 118 11.72 7.51 -23.73
N LYS A 119 11.63 7.30 -25.05
CA LYS A 119 12.75 7.65 -25.93
C LYS A 119 12.74 9.16 -26.14
N PRO A 120 13.88 9.85 -25.95
CA PRO A 120 14.01 11.22 -26.44
C PRO A 120 13.94 11.18 -27.97
N GLU A 121 13.10 12.03 -28.55
CA GLU A 121 13.23 12.43 -29.96
C GLU A 121 14.56 13.16 -30.18
#